data_AF-A0A1S7NMQ0-F1
#
_entry.id   AF-A0A1S7NMQ0-F1
#
_cell.length_a   1.000
_cell.length_b   1.000
_cell.length_c   1.000
_cell.angle_alpha   90.00
_cell.angle_beta   90.00
_cell.angle_gamma   90.00
#
_symmetry.space_group_name_H-M   'P 1'
#
loop_
_entity.id
_entity.type
_entity.pdbx_description
1 polymer ?
#
loop_
_entity_poly.entity_id
_entity_poly.type
_entity_poly.pdbx_seq_one_letter_code
_entity_poly.pdbx_strand_id
1 'polypeptide(L)'
;MDTTPTLTIAEIISRAGGPKAIADASRLTADPFSKDAVYKWAKGGIPDRHWPIIIALTHLEVSAIYSANLAARGNVFPQLFHEAVE
;
A
#
# COMPACT_ATOMS: atom_id res chain seq x y z
N MET A 1 -14.63 -15.93 -16.81
CA MET A 1 -13.83 -16.21 -15.60
C MET A 1 -12.80 -15.09 -15.54
N ASP A 2 -13.16 -13.98 -14.93
CA ASP A 2 -12.28 -12.84 -14.78
C ASP A 2 -11.22 -13.19 -13.73
N THR A 3 -10.12 -13.77 -14.19
CA THR A 3 -8.89 -13.85 -13.42
C THR A 3 -8.34 -12.43 -13.32
N THR A 4 -8.87 -11.62 -12.39
CA THR A 4 -8.26 -10.34 -12.07
C THR A 4 -6.85 -10.66 -11.60
N PRO A 5 -5.79 -10.26 -12.33
CA PRO A 5 -4.43 -10.56 -11.91
C PRO A 5 -4.21 -9.95 -10.53
N THR A 6 -3.69 -10.75 -9.59
CA THR A 6 -3.33 -10.28 -8.25
C THR A 6 -2.31 -9.16 -8.40
N LEU A 7 -2.74 -7.92 -8.13
CA LEU A 7 -1.87 -6.76 -8.24
C LEU A 7 -0.89 -6.72 -7.07
N THR A 8 0.32 -6.30 -7.35
CA THR A 8 1.28 -5.94 -6.30
C THR A 8 1.01 -4.53 -5.78
N ILE A 9 1.48 -4.24 -4.56
CA ILE A 9 1.37 -2.87 -4.00
C ILE A 9 2.10 -1.84 -4.89
N ALA A 10 3.22 -2.23 -5.51
CA ALA A 10 3.94 -1.36 -6.43
C ALA A 10 3.09 -0.99 -7.66
N GLU A 11 2.35 -1.95 -8.23
CA GLU A 11 1.45 -1.68 -9.34
C GLU A 11 0.26 -0.82 -8.93
N ILE A 12 -0.32 -1.04 -7.74
CA ILE A 12 -1.39 -0.20 -7.19
C ILE A 12 -0.89 1.24 -7.04
N ILE A 13 0.30 1.43 -6.46
CA ILE A 13 0.93 2.75 -6.31
C ILE A 13 1.15 3.40 -7.68
N SER A 14 1.64 2.63 -8.66
CA SER A 14 1.85 3.13 -10.03
C SER A 14 0.55 3.58 -10.68
N ARG A 15 -0.52 2.78 -10.58
CA ARG A 15 -1.86 3.12 -11.11
C ARG A 15 -2.47 4.35 -10.45
N ALA A 16 -2.16 4.59 -9.19
CA ALA A 16 -2.62 5.77 -8.46
C ALA A 16 -1.88 7.07 -8.86
N GLY A 17 -1.01 7.02 -9.88
CA GLY A 17 -0.18 8.16 -10.30
C GLY A 17 1.15 8.27 -9.55
N GLY A 18 1.52 7.23 -8.80
CA GLY A 18 2.78 7.14 -8.07
C GLY A 18 2.76 7.76 -6.67
N PRO A 19 3.87 7.60 -5.91
CA PRO A 19 3.97 8.00 -4.50
C PRO A 19 3.67 9.48 -4.25
N LYS A 20 4.07 10.35 -5.18
CA LYS A 20 3.83 11.80 -5.08
C LYS A 20 2.35 12.14 -5.21
N ALA A 21 1.65 11.57 -6.19
CA ALA A 21 0.23 11.83 -6.41
C ALA A 21 -0.61 11.38 -5.20
N ILE A 22 -0.31 10.19 -4.65
CA ILE A 22 -0.99 9.67 -3.46
C ILE A 22 -0.74 10.59 -2.24
N ALA A 23 0.50 10.99 -2.01
CA ALA A 23 0.83 11.90 -0.90
C ALA A 23 0.16 13.28 -1.07
N ASP A 24 0.14 13.82 -2.29
CA ASP A 24 -0.54 15.09 -2.60
C ASP A 24 -2.06 14.98 -2.37
N ALA A 25 -2.70 13.87 -2.75
CA ALA A 25 -4.12 13.62 -2.48
C ALA A 25 -4.44 13.54 -0.98
N SER A 26 -3.50 13.03 -0.17
CA SER A 26 -3.68 12.93 1.29
C SER A 26 -3.70 14.28 2.01
N ARG A 27 -3.15 15.35 1.41
CA ARG A 27 -3.05 16.69 2.03
C ARG A 27 -4.41 17.30 2.39
N LEU A 28 -5.48 16.85 1.73
CA LEU A 28 -6.85 17.31 1.97
C LEU A 28 -7.60 16.44 2.99
N THR A 29 -6.93 15.47 3.61
CA THR A 29 -7.51 14.56 4.60
C THR A 29 -7.04 14.91 6.01
N ALA A 30 -7.69 14.31 7.01
CA ALA A 30 -7.35 14.53 8.42
C ALA A 30 -5.98 13.94 8.83
N ASP A 31 -5.45 12.96 8.08
CA ASP A 31 -4.16 12.29 8.35
C ASP A 31 -3.27 12.30 7.09
N PRO A 32 -2.66 13.45 6.75
CA PRO A 32 -1.78 13.55 5.59
C PRO A 32 -0.49 12.75 5.80
N PHE A 33 0.03 12.15 4.73
CA PHE A 33 1.26 11.37 4.78
C PHE A 33 2.26 11.79 3.70
N SER A 34 3.54 11.52 3.97
CA SER A 34 4.62 11.85 3.04
C SER A 34 4.76 10.79 1.94
N LYS A 35 5.40 11.18 0.83
CA LYS A 35 5.79 10.24 -0.24
C LYS A 35 6.60 9.05 0.29
N ASP A 36 7.43 9.27 1.31
CA ASP A 36 8.28 8.24 1.92
C ASP A 36 7.46 7.20 2.68
N ALA A 37 6.32 7.59 3.25
CA ALA A 37 5.36 6.64 3.80
C ALA A 37 4.83 5.70 2.71
N VAL A 38 4.47 6.26 1.54
CA VAL A 38 3.97 5.48 0.40
C VAL A 38 5.04 4.50 -0.13
N TYR A 39 6.31 4.91 -0.21
CA TYR A 39 7.40 4.01 -0.58
C TYR A 39 7.53 2.81 0.37
N LYS A 40 7.29 3.00 1.68
CA LYS A 40 7.34 1.91 2.66
C LYS A 40 6.19 0.89 2.47
N TRP A 41 5.06 1.32 1.92
CA TRP A 41 3.91 0.43 1.68
C TRP A 41 4.23 -0.67 0.66
N ALA A 42 5.15 -0.44 -0.28
CA ALA A 42 5.55 -1.46 -1.24
C ALA A 42 6.06 -2.76 -0.58
N LYS A 43 6.59 -2.68 0.65
CA LYS A 43 7.09 -3.83 1.42
C LYS A 43 6.09 -4.35 2.46
N GLY A 44 5.36 -3.46 3.13
CA GLY A 44 4.49 -3.81 4.27
C GLY A 44 2.98 -3.82 3.98
N GLY A 45 2.58 -3.39 2.79
CA GLY A 45 1.19 -3.11 2.43
C GLY A 45 0.75 -1.69 2.77
N ILE A 46 -0.41 -1.32 2.23
CA ILE A 46 -1.07 -0.03 2.40
C ILE A 46 -1.94 -0.09 3.67
N PRO A 47 -1.79 0.82 4.64
CA PRO A 47 -2.65 0.85 5.82
C PRO A 47 -4.12 1.10 5.46
N ASP A 48 -5.04 0.39 6.11
CA ASP A 48 -6.47 0.36 5.79
C ASP A 48 -7.13 1.75 5.80
N ARG A 49 -6.70 2.61 6.74
CA ARG A 49 -7.17 4.02 6.82
C ARG A 49 -6.91 4.84 5.55
N HIS A 50 -5.93 4.45 4.74
CA HIS A 50 -5.53 5.15 3.52
C HIS A 50 -6.15 4.55 2.25
N TRP A 51 -6.87 3.43 2.36
CA TRP A 51 -7.51 2.79 1.22
C TRP A 51 -8.51 3.68 0.48
N PRO A 52 -9.33 4.53 1.14
CA PRO A 52 -10.25 5.41 0.43
C PRO A 52 -9.56 6.32 -0.59
N ILE A 53 -8.35 6.81 -0.28
CA ILE A 53 -7.55 7.64 -1.22
C ILE A 53 -7.11 6.79 -2.42
N ILE A 54 -6.63 5.57 -2.17
CA ILE A 54 -6.18 4.67 -3.24
C ILE A 54 -7.35 4.27 -4.14
N ILE A 55 -8.51 3.95 -3.57
CA ILE A 55 -9.73 3.63 -4.31
C ILE A 55 -10.15 4.82 -5.16
N ALA A 56 -10.15 6.04 -4.60
CA ALA A 56 -10.49 7.25 -5.34
C ALA A 56 -9.54 7.52 -6.52
N LEU A 57 -8.25 7.19 -6.40
CA LEU A 57 -7.25 7.41 -7.44
C LEU A 57 -7.20 6.29 -8.50
N THR A 58 -7.56 5.06 -8.14
CA THR A 58 -7.34 3.87 -8.98
C THR A 58 -8.63 3.20 -9.44
N HIS A 59 -9.76 3.53 -8.82
CA HIS A 59 -11.04 2.83 -8.98
C HIS A 59 -10.96 1.32 -8.71
N LEU A 60 -9.98 0.88 -7.91
CA LEU A 60 -9.86 -0.51 -7.50
C LEU A 60 -10.88 -0.85 -6.42
N GLU A 61 -11.33 -2.10 -6.46
CA GLU A 61 -12.12 -2.70 -5.39
C GLU A 61 -11.27 -2.91 -4.12
N VAL A 62 -11.93 -2.84 -2.96
CA VAL A 62 -11.32 -3.12 -1.65
C VAL A 62 -10.63 -4.48 -1.62
N SER A 63 -11.23 -5.48 -2.28
CA SER A 63 -10.68 -6.84 -2.38
C SER A 63 -9.32 -6.88 -3.06
N ALA A 64 -9.08 -6.05 -4.09
CA ALA A 64 -7.81 -6.00 -4.80
C ALA A 64 -6.69 -5.45 -3.90
N ILE A 65 -6.98 -4.39 -3.12
CA ILE A 65 -6.03 -3.82 -2.16
C ILE A 65 -5.73 -4.81 -1.04
N TYR A 66 -6.76 -5.49 -0.53
CA TYR A 66 -6.62 -6.50 0.51
C TYR A 66 -5.75 -7.67 0.04
N SER A 67 -6.01 -8.23 -1.15
CA SER A 67 -5.21 -9.30 -1.73
C SER A 67 -3.75 -8.89 -1.94
N ALA A 68 -3.51 -7.67 -2.41
CA ALA A 68 -2.16 -7.13 -2.57
C ALA A 68 -1.43 -6.98 -1.22
N ASN A 69 -2.14 -6.53 -0.18
CA ASN A 69 -1.60 -6.42 1.17
C ASN A 69 -1.25 -7.78 1.75
N LEU A 70 -2.11 -8.79 1.56
CA LEU A 70 -1.82 -10.16 1.97
C LEU A 70 -0.58 -10.70 1.27
N ALA A 71 -0.43 -10.47 -0.04
CA ALA A 71 0.74 -10.88 -0.79
C ALA A 71 2.02 -10.17 -0.30
N ALA A 72 1.95 -8.86 -0.05
CA ALA A 72 3.09 -8.09 0.46
C ALA A 72 3.52 -8.57 1.86
N ARG A 73 2.56 -8.81 2.77
CA ARG A 73 2.83 -9.30 4.14
C ARG A 73 3.23 -10.77 4.17
N GLY A 74 2.71 -11.60 3.26
CA GLY A 74 3.15 -12.98 3.09
C GLY A 74 4.61 -13.07 2.65
N ASN A 75 5.14 -12.02 2.02
CA ASN A 75 6.56 -11.86 1.71
C ASN A 75 7.38 -11.33 2.90
N VAL A 76 6.73 -11.01 4.03
CA VAL A 76 7.32 -10.57 5.29
C VAL A 76 7.12 -11.66 6.34
N PHE A 77 7.98 -12.69 6.28
CA PHE A 77 8.25 -13.60 7.41
C PHE A 77 9.78 -13.73 7.57
N PRO A 78 10.26 -13.81 8.83
CA PRO A 78 10.76 -12.69 9.61
C PRO A 78 12.24 -12.43 9.35
N GLN A 79 12.62 -11.20 9.03
CA GLN A 79 13.99 -10.75 9.28
C GLN A 79 13.95 -9.56 10.24
N LEU A 80 14.46 -9.83 11.44
CA LEU A 80 15.09 -8.90 12.38
C LEU A 80 14.16 -8.03 13.25
N PHE A 81 13.68 -8.64 14.34
CA PHE A 81 14.04 -8.11 15.67
C PHE A 81 15.02 -9.10 16.30
N HIS A 82 16.31 -8.89 16.08
CA HIS A 82 17.35 -9.46 16.93
C HIS A 82 17.93 -8.29 17.72
N GLU A 83 17.21 -7.87 18.75
CA GLU A 83 17.75 -6.96 19.76
C GLU A 83 18.46 -7.81 20.83
N ALA A 84 19.76 -7.53 20.94
CA ALA A 84 20.68 -7.74 22.06
C ALA A 84 20.38 -8.88 23.05
N VAL A 85 21.22 -9.92 22.98
CA VAL A 85 21.50 -10.81 24.11
C VAL A 85 22.35 -10.03 25.13
N GLU A 86 21.91 -10.06 26.38
CA GLU A 86 22.57 -9.53 27.59
C GLU A 86 24.05 -9.96 27.73
#